data_AF-A0A1R4A5R6-F1
#
_entry.id   AF-A0A1R4A5R6-F1
#
_cell.length_a   1.000
_cell.length_b   1.000
_cell.length_c   1.000
_cell.angle_alpha   90.00
_cell.angle_beta   90.00
_cell.angle_gamma   90.00
#
_symmetry.space_group_name_H-M   'P 1'
#
loop_
_entity.id
_entity.type
_entity.pdbx_description
1 polymer ?
#
loop_
_entity_poly.entity_id
_entity_poly.type
_entity_poly.pdbx_seq_one_letter_code
_entity_poly.pdbx_strand_id
1 'polypeptide(L)'
;MFLQVSSSKNSDSSIEAKAYTVSEVPPYLAVLIKPQPGIWDELMDMDIMFIKMREKKVIEVKIKQRIEVGENSIFFVTSDDEDFKEICGELS
;
A
#
# COMPACT_ATOMS: atom_id res chain seq x y z
N MET A 1 -6.51 6.93 -6.30
CA MET A 1 -7.49 7.09 -5.20
C MET A 1 -6.75 6.96 -3.87
N PHE A 2 -7.39 7.06 -2.70
CA PHE A 2 -6.73 6.91 -1.40
C PHE A 2 -7.01 5.54 -0.76
N LEU A 3 -6.00 4.97 -0.09
CA LEU A 3 -6.07 3.73 0.68
C LEU A 3 -5.68 4.01 2.13
N GLN A 4 -6.26 3.28 3.07
CA GLN A 4 -5.72 3.19 4.42
C GLN A 4 -4.56 2.20 4.40
N VAL A 5 -3.44 2.59 5.02
CA VAL A 5 -2.20 1.82 5.08
C VAL A 5 -1.80 1.64 6.53
N SER A 6 -1.44 0.42 6.92
CA SER A 6 -0.84 0.11 8.22
C SER A 6 0.33 -0.86 8.10
N SER A 7 1.21 -0.83 9.10
CA SER A 7 2.33 -1.77 9.26
C SER A 7 1.89 -3.11 9.86
N SER A 8 0.77 -3.15 10.59
CA SER A 8 0.22 -4.39 11.15
C SER A 8 -1.29 -4.54 10.88
N LYS A 9 -1.74 -5.79 10.81
CA LYS A 9 -3.14 -6.16 10.52
C LYS A 9 -4.14 -5.62 11.55
N ASN A 10 -3.72 -5.57 12.82
CA ASN A 10 -4.53 -5.12 13.94
C ASN A 10 -4.10 -3.73 14.44
N SER A 11 -3.40 -2.96 13.62
CA SER A 11 -2.94 -1.63 14.04
C SER A 11 -4.12 -0.68 14.16
N ASP A 12 -4.25 -0.04 15.32
CA ASP A 12 -5.11 1.14 15.45
C ASP A 12 -4.52 2.35 14.70
N SER A 13 -3.23 2.31 14.38
CA SER A 13 -2.57 3.31 13.55
C SER A 13 -2.65 2.92 12.07
N SER A 14 -3.35 3.72 11.29
CA SER A 14 -3.30 3.69 9.83
C SER A 14 -3.17 5.10 9.29
N ILE A 15 -2.58 5.23 8.10
CA ILE A 15 -2.44 6.51 7.39
C ILE A 15 -3.17 6.43 6.07
N GLU A 16 -3.70 7.56 5.62
CA GLU A 16 -4.26 7.68 4.29
C GLU A 16 -3.15 7.94 3.28
N ALA A 17 -3.03 7.08 2.27
CA ALA A 17 -2.00 7.13 1.25
C ALA A 17 -2.62 7.14 -0.14
N LYS A 18 -2.02 7.89 -1.07
CA LYS A 18 -2.49 7.92 -2.45
C LYS A 18 -1.98 6.69 -3.18
N ALA A 19 -2.85 5.97 -3.88
CA ALA A 19 -2.50 4.77 -4.63
C ALA A 19 -2.91 4.87 -6.09
N TYR A 20 -2.13 4.21 -6.94
CA TYR A 20 -2.32 4.10 -8.38
C TYR A 20 -2.07 2.67 -8.85
N THR A 21 -2.85 2.21 -9.81
CA THR A 21 -2.57 0.97 -10.52
C THR A 21 -1.36 1.15 -11.43
N VAL A 22 -0.36 0.29 -11.23
CA VAL A 22 0.83 0.23 -12.09
C VAL A 22 0.63 -0.82 -13.18
N SER A 23 0.00 -1.94 -12.83
CA SER A 23 -0.32 -3.03 -13.74
C SER A 23 -1.48 -3.85 -13.17
N GLU A 24 -2.41 -4.28 -14.03
CA GLU A 24 -3.48 -5.22 -13.65
C GLU A 24 -3.01 -6.68 -13.76
N VAL A 25 -2.10 -6.98 -14.71
CA VAL A 25 -1.59 -8.34 -14.96
C VAL A 25 -0.09 -8.33 -15.29
N PRO A 26 0.80 -8.76 -14.37
CA PRO A 26 0.53 -9.11 -12.97
C PRO A 26 0.06 -7.90 -12.16
N PRO A 27 -0.71 -8.09 -11.06
CA PRO A 27 -1.29 -6.99 -10.30
C PRO A 27 -0.22 -6.27 -9.47
N TYR A 28 -0.10 -4.95 -9.67
CA TYR A 28 0.81 -4.07 -8.95
C TYR A 28 0.17 -2.71 -8.68
N LEU A 29 0.37 -2.22 -7.45
CA LEU A 29 0.02 -0.85 -7.06
C LEU A 29 1.28 -0.07 -6.69
N ALA A 30 1.25 1.23 -6.98
CA ALA A 30 2.17 2.22 -6.41
C ALA A 30 1.43 2.97 -5.29
N VAL A 31 1.92 2.85 -4.06
CA VAL A 31 1.39 3.54 -2.88
C VAL A 31 2.34 4.67 -2.51
N LEU A 32 1.89 5.90 -2.66
CA LEU A 32 2.63 7.11 -2.34
C LEU A 32 2.36 7.51 -0.88
N ILE A 33 3.41 7.48 -0.08
CA ILE A 33 3.38 7.80 1.35
C ILE A 33 4.32 8.99 1.61
N LYS A 34 3.83 9.97 2.36
CA LYS A 34 4.65 11.05 2.89
C LYS A 34 5.37 10.58 4.16
N PRO A 35 6.69 10.80 4.30
CA PRO A 35 7.46 10.57 5.51
C PRO A 35 6.82 11.32 6.66
N GLN A 36 6.45 10.56 7.67
CA GLN A 36 5.90 11.04 8.92
C GLN A 36 6.26 10.04 10.01
N PRO A 37 6.63 10.51 11.21
CA PRO A 37 7.03 9.62 12.29
C PRO A 37 6.00 8.51 12.55
N GLY A 38 6.47 7.28 12.75
CA GLY A 38 5.64 6.12 13.05
C GLY A 38 5.51 5.17 11.87
N ILE A 39 4.33 5.09 11.25
CA ILE A 39 4.04 4.05 10.23
C ILE A 39 5.03 4.10 9.06
N TRP A 40 5.46 5.28 8.63
CA TRP A 40 6.43 5.37 7.53
C TRP A 40 7.78 4.75 7.92
N ASP A 41 8.30 5.05 9.12
CA ASP A 41 9.56 4.47 9.61
C ASP A 41 9.46 2.94 9.67
N GLU A 42 8.33 2.43 10.17
CA GLU A 42 8.07 0.99 10.23
C GLU A 42 8.04 0.36 8.82
N LEU A 43 7.35 0.98 7.86
CA LEU A 43 7.20 0.44 6.50
C LEU A 43 8.52 0.44 5.70
N MET A 44 9.47 1.31 6.05
CA MET A 44 10.79 1.31 5.42
C MET A 44 11.59 0.04 5.74
N ASP A 45 11.37 -0.55 6.92
CA ASP A 45 12.06 -1.75 7.39
C ASP A 45 11.26 -3.06 7.15
N MET A 46 10.01 -2.97 6.69
CA MET A 46 9.12 -4.12 6.52
C MET A 46 8.93 -4.54 5.07
N ASP A 47 8.91 -5.85 4.79
CA ASP A 47 8.63 -6.39 3.44
C ASP A 47 7.14 -6.60 3.14
N ILE A 48 6.28 -6.31 4.12
CA ILE A 48 4.84 -6.40 4.01
C ILE A 48 4.20 -5.11 4.49
N MET A 49 3.03 -4.80 3.96
CA MET A 49 2.15 -3.77 4.48
C MET A 49 0.70 -4.23 4.37
N PHE A 50 -0.17 -3.59 5.14
CA PHE A 50 -1.59 -3.88 5.11
C PHE A 50 -2.31 -2.69 4.48
N ILE A 51 -3.15 -2.96 3.50
CA ILE A 51 -3.94 -1.93 2.83
C ILE A 51 -5.43 -2.21 2.99
N LYS A 52 -6.22 -1.15 3.02
CA LYS A 52 -7.68 -1.21 3.05
C LYS A 52 -8.27 -0.12 2.18
N MET A 53 -9.19 -0.51 1.31
CA MET A 53 -9.95 0.41 0.48
C MET A 53 -11.36 0.59 1.05
N ARG A 54 -11.70 1.77 1.59
CA ARG A 54 -13.02 2.07 2.18
C ARG A 54 -13.45 1.01 3.22
N GLU A 55 -14.65 0.44 3.05
CA GLU A 55 -15.21 -0.62 3.91
C GLU A 55 -14.79 -2.04 3.50
N LYS A 56 -13.89 -2.19 2.52
CA LYS A 56 -13.37 -3.51 2.15
C LYS A 56 -12.50 -4.12 3.26
N LYS A 57 -12.19 -5.39 3.11
CA LYS A 57 -11.31 -6.16 3.97
C LYS A 57 -9.89 -5.57 3.97
N VAL A 58 -9.17 -5.74 5.08
CA VAL A 58 -7.73 -5.45 5.17
C VAL A 58 -6.98 -6.57 4.45
N ILE A 59 -6.12 -6.20 3.50
CA ILE A 59 -5.35 -7.11 2.67
C ILE A 59 -3.87 -6.95 2.99
N GLU A 60 -3.19 -8.07 3.18
CA GLU A 60 -1.73 -8.11 3.26
C GLU A 60 -1.14 -8.04 1.86
N VAL A 61 -0.20 -7.11 1.66
CA VAL A 61 0.51 -6.94 0.39
C VAL A 61 2.01 -6.95 0.63
N LYS A 62 2.74 -7.53 -0.33
CA LYS A 62 4.19 -7.65 -0.32
C LYS A 62 4.79 -6.41 -0.95
N ILE A 63 5.72 -5.75 -0.26
CA ILE A 63 6.51 -4.65 -0.80
C ILE A 63 7.62 -5.23 -1.67
N LYS A 64 7.60 -4.94 -2.98
CA LYS A 64 8.59 -5.43 -3.94
C LYS A 64 9.69 -4.43 -4.22
N GLN A 65 9.35 -3.15 -4.14
CA GLN A 65 10.31 -2.07 -4.36
C GLN A 65 9.88 -0.83 -3.58
N ARG A 66 10.88 -0.06 -3.14
CA ARG A 66 10.71 1.25 -2.50
C ARG A 66 11.53 2.24 -3.30
N ILE A 67 10.94 3.39 -3.63
CA ILE A 67 11.64 4.50 -4.29
C ILE A 67 11.43 5.76 -3.46
N GLU A 68 12.52 6.38 -3.04
CA GLU A 68 12.48 7.72 -2.44
C GLU A 68 12.38 8.76 -3.56
N VAL A 69 11.38 9.63 -3.47
CA VAL A 69 11.07 10.67 -4.47
C VAL A 69 10.91 12.01 -3.75
N GLY A 70 12.02 12.74 -3.65
CA GLY A 70 12.06 13.99 -2.89
C GLY A 70 11.72 13.74 -1.42
N GLU A 71 10.69 14.41 -0.93
CA GLU A 71 10.16 14.21 0.42
C GLU A 71 9.09 13.10 0.48
N ASN A 72 8.95 12.20 -0.50
CA ASN A 72 7.96 11.13 -0.48
C ASN A 72 8.61 9.76 -0.72
N SER A 73 7.88 8.69 -0.39
CA SER A 73 8.26 7.33 -0.75
C SER A 73 7.16 6.67 -1.57
N ILE A 74 7.53 5.99 -2.64
CA ILE A 74 6.63 5.16 -3.44
C ILE A 74 6.93 3.70 -3.11
N PHE A 75 5.92 3.00 -2.61
CA PHE A 75 5.96 1.57 -2.34
C PHE A 75 5.26 0.84 -3.48
N PHE A 76 6.00 0.01 -4.20
CA PHE A 76 5.44 -0.89 -5.20
C PHE A 76 5.05 -2.20 -4.53
N VAL A 77 3.77 -2.51 -4.56
CA VAL A 77 3.20 -3.64 -3.83
C VAL A 77 2.43 -4.58 -4.73
N THR A 78 2.37 -5.83 -4.31
CA THR A 78 1.62 -6.89 -4.99
C THR A 78 1.03 -7.85 -3.96
N SER A 79 -0.02 -8.56 -4.31
CA SER A 79 -0.57 -9.66 -3.50
C SER A 79 -1.18 -10.72 -4.40
N ASP A 80 -1.18 -11.94 -3.90
CA ASP A 80 -1.85 -13.08 -4.53
C ASP A 80 -3.35 -13.16 -4.15
N ASP A 81 -3.81 -12.25 -3.27
CA ASP A 81 -5.21 -12.13 -2.84
C ASP A 81 -6.11 -11.65 -4.02
N GLU A 82 -7.26 -12.31 -4.23
CA GLU A 82 -8.20 -11.92 -5.29
C GLU A 82 -8.79 -10.52 -5.06
N ASP A 83 -9.00 -10.12 -3.80
CA ASP A 83 -9.48 -8.79 -3.43
C ASP A 83 -8.47 -7.70 -3.87
N PHE A 84 -7.17 -8.04 -3.94
CA PHE A 84 -6.13 -7.12 -4.42
C PHE A 84 -6.23 -6.87 -5.93
N LYS A 85 -6.61 -7.89 -6.72
CA LYS A 85 -6.82 -7.72 -8.16
C LYS A 85 -8.01 -6.80 -8.43
N GLU A 86 -9.07 -6.92 -7.63
CA GLU A 86 -10.23 -6.04 -7.71
C GLU A 86 -9.84 -4.58 -7.41
N ILE A 87 -9.02 -4.34 -6.38
CA ILE A 87 -8.48 -2.99 -6.10
C ILE A 87 -7.69 -2.44 -7.29
N CYS A 88 -6.86 -3.26 -7.93
CA CYS A 88 -6.11 -2.82 -9.12
C CYS A 88 -7.03 -2.41 -10.27
N GLY A 89 -8.13 -3.14 -10.50
CA GLY A 89 -9.12 -2.80 -11.53
C GLY A 89 -10.03 -1.61 -11.20
N GLU A 90 -10.21 -1.26 -9.93
CA GLU A 90 -10.97 -0.07 -9.52
C GLU A 90 -10.16 1.23 -9.53
N LEU A 91 -8.83 1.11 -9.55
CA LEU A 91 -7.88 2.22 -9.51
C LEU A 91 -7.35 2.63 -10.91
N SER A 92 -7.71 1.89 -11.97
CA SER A 92 -7.34 2.15 -13.37
C SER A 92 -8.22 3.16 -14.10
#